data_AF-A0A2V5U5V1-F1
#
_entry.id   AF-A0A2V5U5V1-F1
#
_cell.length_a   1.000
_cell.length_b   1.000
_cell.length_c   1.000
_cell.angle_alpha   90.00
_cell.angle_beta   90.00
_cell.angle_gamma   90.00
#
_symmetry.space_group_name_H-M   'P 1'
#
loop_
_entity.id
_entity.type
_entity.pdbx_description
1 polymer ?
#
loop_
_entity_poly.entity_id
_entity_poly.type
_entity_poly.pdbx_seq_one_letter_code
_entity_poly.pdbx_strand_id
1 'polypeptide(L)'
;MEHPIICFGQQPCGFFPKRFLFAKILTARRIQKEIGGEIVFFLHDSDHDPRETITKLRDQQSNREVALNFQFENRIQRQFSPLYAKRVLLEWHEKTARQLPNYVQPSLVEHFKQTKCANVADFCLEMYGRMELLKGVHVERSSAPQFRARAVAVSDYFVDQRYEGEIVRARYRNGKLLLHKGANRFVEIPGEEFGPEQISPTRDTRFRWMQSVIRCTHYVAGASEQQYINKADAPNVKFVKRDEISDFDKAYTEL
;
A
#
# COMPACT_ATOMS: atom_id res chain seq x y z
N MET A 1 29.63 13.38 0.62
CA MET A 1 28.95 12.21 1.22
C MET A 1 27.57 12.14 0.61
N GLU A 2 27.17 11.00 0.04
CA GLU A 2 25.82 10.84 -0.51
C GLU A 2 24.78 11.00 0.60
N HIS A 3 23.69 11.71 0.31
CA HIS A 3 22.59 11.92 1.25
C HIS A 3 21.82 10.60 1.44
N PRO A 4 21.77 10.02 2.65
CA PRO A 4 21.11 8.73 2.84
C PRO A 4 19.62 8.79 2.52
N ILE A 5 19.15 7.84 1.73
CA ILE A 5 17.71 7.60 1.51
C ILE A 5 17.31 6.34 2.28
N ILE A 6 16.40 6.48 3.24
CA ILE A 6 15.85 5.43 4.09
C ILE A 6 14.45 5.09 3.59
N CYS A 7 14.30 3.96 2.94
CA CYS A 7 13.05 3.58 2.30
C CYS A 7 12.35 2.42 3.02
N PHE A 8 11.03 2.41 2.95
CA PHE A 8 10.21 1.23 3.23
C PHE A 8 9.01 1.17 2.29
N GLY A 9 8.64 -0.04 1.87
CA GLY A 9 7.48 -0.28 1.01
C GLY A 9 6.27 -0.80 1.78
N GLN A 10 5.06 -0.39 1.44
CA GLN A 10 3.83 -1.01 1.96
C GLN A 10 2.62 -0.67 1.09
N GLN A 11 1.70 -1.63 0.92
CA GLN A 11 0.37 -1.36 0.36
C GLN A 11 -0.47 -0.54 1.35
N PRO A 12 -1.51 0.19 0.90
CA PRO A 12 -2.58 0.62 1.80
C PRO A 12 -3.05 -0.57 2.66
N CYS A 13 -2.94 -0.46 3.98
CA CYS A 13 -3.11 -1.59 4.89
C CYS A 13 -4.05 -1.27 6.06
N GLY A 14 -5.28 -0.88 5.72
CA GLY A 14 -6.32 -0.46 6.66
C GLY A 14 -6.50 1.06 6.63
N PHE A 15 -7.72 1.56 6.84
CA PHE A 15 -7.93 3.01 6.98
C PHE A 15 -7.30 3.57 8.26
N PHE A 16 -7.13 2.73 9.29
CA PHE A 16 -6.07 2.90 10.28
C PHE A 16 -4.94 1.92 9.92
N PRO A 17 -3.68 2.36 9.87
CA PRO A 17 -2.59 1.53 9.36
C PRO A 17 -2.36 0.35 10.28
N LYS A 18 -2.06 -0.84 9.73
CA LYS A 18 -1.61 -1.97 10.53
C LYS A 18 -0.35 -1.60 11.34
N ARG A 19 -0.24 -2.16 12.55
CA ARG A 19 0.87 -1.90 13.50
C ARG A 19 2.24 -2.19 12.90
N PHE A 20 2.36 -3.15 11.98
CA PHE A 20 3.63 -3.35 11.27
C PHE A 20 4.05 -2.15 10.41
N LEU A 21 3.12 -1.37 9.84
CA LEU A 21 3.50 -0.18 9.05
C LEU A 21 4.00 0.91 10.00
N PHE A 22 3.29 1.13 11.12
CA PHE A 22 3.74 2.03 12.16
C PHE A 22 5.17 1.71 12.63
N ALA A 23 5.47 0.44 12.87
CA ALA A 23 6.81 0.04 13.25
C ALA A 23 7.86 0.24 12.14
N LYS A 24 7.51 0.13 10.84
CA LYS A 24 8.44 0.51 9.75
C LYS A 24 8.79 2.01 9.84
N ILE A 25 7.79 2.84 10.10
CA ILE A 25 7.95 4.29 10.27
C ILE A 25 8.86 4.59 11.46
N LEU A 26 8.64 3.93 12.61
CA LEU A 26 9.49 4.11 13.79
C LEU A 26 10.94 3.70 13.52
N THR A 27 11.14 2.54 12.90
CA THR A 27 12.48 2.07 12.52
C THR A 27 13.17 3.05 11.57
N ALA A 28 12.46 3.55 10.55
CA ALA A 28 13.01 4.53 9.62
C ALA A 28 13.40 5.83 10.33
N ARG A 29 12.56 6.34 11.24
CA ARG A 29 12.85 7.53 12.07
C ARG A 29 14.04 7.31 12.99
N ARG A 30 14.18 6.11 13.58
CA ARG A 30 15.34 5.76 14.40
C ARG A 30 16.63 5.80 13.56
N ILE A 31 16.63 5.16 12.40
CA ILE A 31 17.77 5.19 11.47
C ILE A 31 18.09 6.63 11.06
N GLN A 32 17.08 7.44 10.71
CA GLN A 32 17.28 8.84 10.33
C GLN A 32 17.94 9.65 11.45
N LYS A 33 17.62 9.40 12.72
CA LYS A 33 18.32 10.03 13.86
C LYS A 33 19.78 9.60 13.96
N GLU A 34 20.11 8.37 13.57
CA GLU A 34 21.46 7.82 13.62
C GLU A 34 22.35 8.32 12.47
N ILE A 35 21.82 8.43 11.25
CA ILE A 35 22.62 8.69 10.03
C ILE A 35 22.20 9.94 9.24
N GLY A 36 21.15 10.64 9.66
CA GLY A 36 20.52 11.71 8.88
C GLY A 36 19.75 11.16 7.67
N GLY A 37 19.54 12.01 6.68
CA GLY A 37 18.94 11.63 5.40
C GLY A 37 17.42 11.83 5.30
N GLU A 38 16.86 11.34 4.20
CA GLU A 38 15.45 11.41 3.86
C GLU A 38 14.74 10.07 4.12
N ILE A 39 13.52 10.12 4.65
CA ILE A 39 12.66 8.94 4.77
C ILE A 39 11.69 8.92 3.58
N VAL A 40 11.71 7.83 2.82
CA VAL A 40 10.81 7.61 1.68
C VAL A 40 9.87 6.43 1.96
N PHE A 41 8.57 6.71 2.05
CA PHE A 41 7.54 5.69 2.04
C PHE A 41 7.13 5.39 0.60
N PHE A 42 7.45 4.18 0.13
CA PHE A 42 6.98 3.70 -1.15
C PHE A 42 5.63 2.99 -1.03
N LEU A 43 4.55 3.70 -1.37
CA LEU A 43 3.19 3.19 -1.31
C LEU A 43 2.89 2.27 -2.51
N HIS A 44 2.62 1.00 -2.24
CA HIS A 44 2.24 -0.01 -3.24
C HIS A 44 0.74 0.01 -3.57
N ASP A 45 0.19 1.18 -3.87
CA ASP A 45 -1.22 1.38 -4.22
C ASP A 45 -1.65 0.86 -5.59
N SER A 46 -0.71 0.43 -6.43
CA SER A 46 -1.01 -0.34 -7.64
C SER A 46 -1.43 -1.77 -7.31
N ASP A 47 -1.14 -2.30 -6.11
CA ASP A 47 -1.68 -3.61 -5.77
C ASP A 47 -3.21 -3.59 -5.72
N HIS A 48 -3.87 -4.72 -5.99
CA HIS A 48 -5.32 -4.80 -6.09
C HIS A 48 -5.97 -5.63 -4.98
N ASP A 49 -5.21 -6.23 -4.06
CA ASP A 49 -5.75 -7.10 -3.03
C ASP A 49 -6.55 -6.32 -1.97
N PRO A 50 -7.90 -6.44 -1.93
CA PRO A 50 -8.73 -5.73 -0.97
C PRO A 50 -8.59 -6.27 0.46
N ARG A 51 -7.95 -7.44 0.67
CA ARG A 51 -7.76 -8.01 2.01
C ARG A 51 -6.70 -7.24 2.79
N GLU A 52 -5.80 -6.56 2.10
CA GLU A 52 -4.78 -5.75 2.77
C GLU A 52 -5.39 -4.58 3.51
N THR A 53 -6.50 -4.03 3.02
CA THR A 53 -7.18 -2.87 3.61
C THR A 53 -8.14 -3.21 4.75
N ILE A 54 -8.14 -4.45 5.22
CA ILE A 54 -8.90 -4.83 6.42
C ILE A 54 -8.29 -4.14 7.65
N THR A 55 -9.09 -3.31 8.30
CA THR A 55 -8.80 -2.67 9.59
C THR A 55 -9.32 -3.56 10.72
N LYS A 56 -8.41 -4.22 11.43
CA LYS A 56 -8.76 -5.02 12.61
C LYS A 56 -8.71 -4.14 13.86
N LEU A 57 -9.83 -4.02 14.56
CA LEU A 57 -10.01 -3.21 15.76
C LEU A 57 -10.47 -4.07 16.92
N ARG A 58 -10.37 -3.53 18.14
CA ARG A 58 -10.90 -4.13 19.34
C ARG A 58 -11.97 -3.25 19.95
N ASP A 59 -13.10 -3.87 20.28
CA ASP A 59 -14.19 -3.23 21.01
C ASP A 59 -13.75 -2.84 22.42
N GLN A 60 -13.98 -1.58 22.80
CA GLN A 60 -13.50 -1.02 24.06
C GLN A 60 -14.19 -1.62 25.29
N GLN A 61 -15.42 -2.13 25.15
CA GLN A 61 -16.21 -2.66 26.26
C GLN A 61 -16.11 -4.18 26.37
N SER A 62 -16.27 -4.88 25.26
CA SER A 62 -16.35 -6.35 25.21
C SER A 62 -15.00 -7.01 24.94
N ASN A 63 -13.97 -6.24 24.58
CA ASN A 63 -12.64 -6.72 24.20
C ASN A 63 -12.66 -7.67 22.98
N ARG A 64 -13.79 -7.75 22.25
CA ARG A 64 -13.95 -8.56 21.04
C ARG A 64 -13.28 -7.88 19.85
N GLU A 65 -12.72 -8.69 18.96
CA GLU A 65 -12.09 -8.19 17.74
C GLU A 65 -13.10 -8.08 16.60
N VAL A 66 -12.99 -7.00 15.83
CA VAL A 66 -13.79 -6.76 14.64
C VAL A 66 -12.88 -6.49 13.45
N ALA A 67 -13.28 -6.97 12.27
CA ALA A 67 -12.63 -6.68 11.01
C ALA A 67 -13.54 -5.78 10.17
N LEU A 68 -13.13 -4.53 9.97
CA LEU A 68 -13.82 -3.58 9.11
C LEU A 68 -13.03 -3.44 7.80
N ASN A 69 -13.73 -3.27 6.68
CA ASN A 69 -13.09 -3.01 5.39
C ASN A 69 -13.96 -2.04 4.58
N PHE A 70 -13.38 -1.47 3.53
CA PHE A 70 -14.11 -0.70 2.54
C PHE A 70 -15.21 -1.54 1.89
N GLN A 71 -16.35 -0.91 1.63
CA GLN A 71 -17.32 -1.43 0.68
C GLN A 71 -16.89 -0.98 -0.71
N PHE A 72 -16.86 -1.92 -1.66
CA PHE A 72 -16.48 -1.65 -3.04
C PHE A 72 -17.73 -1.42 -3.88
N GLU A 73 -17.67 -0.48 -4.81
CA GLU A 73 -18.76 -0.15 -5.73
C GLU A 73 -19.32 -1.40 -6.41
N ASN A 74 -18.44 -2.23 -6.97
CA ASN A 74 -18.82 -3.39 -7.75
C ASN A 74 -17.78 -4.51 -7.65
N ARG A 75 -18.14 -5.66 -8.25
CA ARG A 75 -17.31 -6.87 -8.23
C ARG A 75 -16.00 -6.69 -8.97
N ILE A 76 -15.99 -5.96 -10.09
CA ILE A 76 -14.78 -5.69 -10.88
C ILE A 76 -13.78 -4.92 -10.03
N GLN A 77 -14.21 -3.85 -9.38
CA GLN A 77 -13.35 -3.10 -8.48
C GLN A 77 -12.80 -3.94 -7.35
N ARG A 78 -13.67 -4.69 -6.67
CA ARG A 78 -13.25 -5.56 -5.56
C ARG A 78 -12.16 -6.54 -6.00
N GLN A 79 -12.33 -7.17 -7.17
CA GLN A 79 -11.47 -8.27 -7.60
C GLN A 79 -10.20 -7.82 -8.34
N PHE A 80 -10.28 -6.78 -9.17
CA PHE A 80 -9.27 -6.51 -10.19
C PHE A 80 -8.72 -5.10 -10.18
N SER A 81 -9.48 -4.12 -9.69
CA SER A 81 -8.99 -2.74 -9.70
C SER A 81 -7.87 -2.54 -8.68
N PRO A 82 -6.79 -1.83 -9.06
CA PRO A 82 -5.76 -1.43 -8.11
C PRO A 82 -6.34 -0.52 -7.02
N LEU A 83 -5.72 -0.49 -5.84
CA LEU A 83 -6.23 0.22 -4.66
C LEU A 83 -6.43 1.73 -4.91
N TYR A 84 -5.61 2.35 -5.76
CA TYR A 84 -5.79 3.76 -6.15
C TYR A 84 -7.03 4.02 -7.02
N ALA A 85 -7.62 2.98 -7.62
CA ALA A 85 -8.81 3.07 -8.46
C ALA A 85 -10.10 2.54 -7.78
N LYS A 86 -9.98 1.87 -6.62
CA LYS A 86 -11.15 1.40 -5.86
C LYS A 86 -11.84 2.60 -5.19
N ARG A 87 -13.10 2.85 -5.55
CA ARG A 87 -13.88 3.97 -5.03
C ARG A 87 -14.29 3.75 -3.56
N VAL A 88 -14.34 4.85 -2.81
CA VAL A 88 -14.89 4.89 -1.45
C VAL A 88 -16.35 5.33 -1.54
N LEU A 89 -17.26 4.48 -1.06
CA LEU A 89 -18.70 4.78 -1.05
C LEU A 89 -19.07 5.70 0.12
N LEU A 90 -19.94 6.68 -0.14
CA LEU A 90 -20.39 7.62 0.90
C LEU A 90 -21.17 6.90 2.00
N GLU A 91 -22.07 5.99 1.65
CA GLU A 91 -22.87 5.27 2.65
C GLU A 91 -21.99 4.39 3.55
N TRP A 92 -20.90 3.85 2.99
CA TRP A 92 -19.90 3.12 3.77
C TRP A 92 -19.18 4.05 4.76
N HIS A 93 -18.78 5.24 4.32
CA HIS A 93 -18.09 6.21 5.17
C HIS A 93 -18.97 6.60 6.36
N GLU A 94 -20.23 6.96 6.11
CA GLU A 94 -21.19 7.35 7.14
C GLU A 94 -21.53 6.20 8.10
N LYS A 95 -21.74 4.99 7.58
CA LYS A 95 -22.00 3.80 8.40
C LYS A 95 -20.81 3.47 9.29
N THR A 96 -19.60 3.48 8.74
CA THR A 96 -18.37 3.18 9.49
C THR A 96 -18.13 4.24 10.56
N ALA A 97 -18.26 5.53 10.22
CA ALA A 97 -18.09 6.63 11.17
C ALA A 97 -19.00 6.53 12.40
N ARG A 98 -20.24 6.05 12.23
CA ARG A 98 -21.19 5.82 13.34
C ARG A 98 -20.77 4.70 14.28
N GLN A 99 -19.98 3.73 13.81
CA GLN A 99 -19.55 2.56 14.59
C GLN A 99 -18.22 2.80 15.31
N LEU A 100 -17.36 3.68 14.77
CA LEU A 100 -16.02 3.92 15.29
C LEU A 100 -15.92 4.31 16.78
N PRO A 101 -16.87 5.03 17.40
CA PRO A 101 -16.80 5.35 18.82
C PRO A 101 -16.70 4.12 19.75
N ASN A 102 -17.10 2.94 19.30
CA ASN A 102 -16.98 1.70 20.08
C ASN A 102 -15.54 1.13 20.09
N TYR A 103 -14.67 1.63 19.22
CA TYR A 103 -13.37 1.03 18.92
C TYR A 103 -12.19 1.97 19.16
N VAL A 104 -12.36 3.27 18.91
CA VAL A 104 -11.26 4.24 18.91
C VAL A 104 -11.62 5.51 19.67
N GLN A 105 -10.60 6.27 20.07
CA GLN A 105 -10.77 7.55 20.76
C GLN A 105 -11.46 8.60 19.86
N PRO A 106 -12.15 9.60 20.45
CA PRO A 106 -12.87 10.62 19.69
C PRO A 106 -12.03 11.34 18.63
N SER A 107 -10.74 11.59 18.89
CA SER A 107 -9.82 12.23 17.92
C SER A 107 -9.72 11.45 16.60
N LEU A 108 -9.59 10.12 16.68
CA LEU A 108 -9.54 9.25 15.50
C LEU A 108 -10.88 9.16 14.77
N VAL A 109 -12.00 9.24 15.50
CA VAL A 109 -13.33 9.34 14.89
C VAL A 109 -13.44 10.62 14.05
N GLU A 110 -12.97 11.75 14.59
CA GLU A 110 -13.00 13.03 13.88
C GLU A 110 -12.07 13.04 12.67
N HIS A 111 -10.85 12.49 12.77
CA HIS A 111 -9.98 12.31 11.61
C HIS A 111 -10.63 11.48 10.51
N PHE A 112 -11.31 10.39 10.89
CA PHE A 112 -12.03 9.56 9.93
C PHE A 112 -13.18 10.32 9.26
N LYS A 113 -14.00 11.04 10.04
CA LYS A 113 -15.12 11.83 9.51
C LYS A 113 -14.67 12.92 8.54
N GLN A 114 -13.51 13.53 8.80
CA GLN A 114 -12.95 14.61 7.98
C GLN A 114 -12.25 14.10 6.71
N THR A 115 -11.90 12.82 6.64
CA THR A 115 -11.29 12.21 5.46
C THR A 115 -12.34 11.97 4.39
N LYS A 116 -12.16 12.59 3.21
CA LYS A 116 -13.15 12.61 2.11
C LYS A 116 -12.58 12.16 0.76
N CYS A 117 -11.42 11.52 0.76
CA CYS A 117 -10.83 10.96 -0.46
C CYS A 117 -11.76 9.99 -1.18
N ALA A 118 -11.80 10.10 -2.51
CA ALA A 118 -12.69 9.33 -3.37
C ALA A 118 -12.24 7.89 -3.64
N ASN A 119 -10.96 7.55 -3.35
CA ASN A 119 -10.43 6.20 -3.52
C ASN A 119 -9.70 5.71 -2.27
N VAL A 120 -9.55 4.38 -2.20
CA VAL A 120 -9.03 3.67 -1.02
C VAL A 120 -7.58 4.05 -0.70
N ALA A 121 -6.71 4.18 -1.69
CA ALA A 121 -5.31 4.52 -1.45
C ALA A 121 -5.15 5.94 -0.87
N ASP A 122 -5.85 6.91 -1.45
CA ASP A 122 -5.82 8.29 -0.99
C ASP A 122 -6.48 8.42 0.39
N PHE A 123 -7.58 7.70 0.64
CA PHE A 123 -8.23 7.65 1.95
C PHE A 123 -7.27 7.15 3.03
N CYS A 124 -6.55 6.06 2.78
CA CYS A 124 -5.54 5.55 3.71
C CYS A 124 -4.41 6.58 3.93
N LEU A 125 -3.87 7.18 2.86
CA LEU A 125 -2.81 8.19 3.00
C LEU A 125 -3.27 9.40 3.81
N GLU A 126 -4.45 9.94 3.53
CA GLU A 126 -5.00 11.09 4.25
C GLU A 126 -5.21 10.74 5.74
N MET A 127 -5.74 9.55 6.05
CA MET A 127 -5.85 9.08 7.43
C MET A 127 -4.48 9.02 8.12
N TYR A 128 -3.47 8.44 7.47
CA TYR A 128 -2.13 8.30 8.05
C TYR A 128 -1.47 9.67 8.26
N GLY A 129 -1.73 10.62 7.36
CA GLY A 129 -1.30 12.01 7.48
C GLY A 129 -1.97 12.73 8.67
N ARG A 130 -3.29 12.57 8.83
CA ARG A 130 -4.06 13.14 9.97
C ARG A 130 -3.62 12.58 11.32
N MET A 131 -3.16 11.33 11.34
CA MET A 131 -2.54 10.69 12.50
C MET A 131 -1.07 11.10 12.73
N GLU A 132 -0.55 12.07 11.96
CA GLU A 132 0.83 12.58 12.03
C GLU A 132 1.94 11.53 11.77
N LEU A 133 1.57 10.35 11.25
CA LEU A 133 2.52 9.27 10.99
C LEU A 133 3.44 9.58 9.82
N LEU A 134 2.98 10.41 8.88
CA LEU A 134 3.72 10.77 7.67
C LEU A 134 4.49 12.10 7.79
N LYS A 135 4.52 12.73 8.97
CA LYS A 135 5.32 13.95 9.17
C LYS A 135 6.80 13.66 8.90
N GLY A 136 7.40 14.43 7.99
CA GLY A 136 8.79 14.29 7.57
C GLY A 136 9.08 13.07 6.69
N VAL A 137 8.04 12.45 6.11
CA VAL A 137 8.15 11.29 5.22
C VAL A 137 7.75 11.70 3.81
N HIS A 138 8.64 11.51 2.84
CA HIS A 138 8.34 11.66 1.43
C HIS A 138 7.59 10.42 0.92
N VAL A 139 6.50 10.61 0.19
CA VAL A 139 5.67 9.50 -0.30
C VAL A 139 5.85 9.34 -1.80
N GLU A 140 6.38 8.19 -2.22
CA GLU A 140 6.42 7.78 -3.63
C GLU A 140 5.34 6.73 -3.89
N ARG A 141 4.58 6.89 -4.97
CA ARG A 141 3.45 6.01 -5.28
C ARG A 141 3.78 5.09 -6.42
N SER A 142 3.53 3.80 -6.24
CA SER A 142 3.64 2.82 -7.32
C SER A 142 2.69 3.09 -8.48
N SER A 143 1.57 3.78 -8.23
CA SER A 143 0.58 4.17 -9.23
C SER A 143 0.92 5.43 -10.03
N ALA A 144 1.90 6.21 -9.58
CA ALA A 144 2.22 7.49 -10.22
C ALA A 144 2.78 7.26 -11.63
N PRO A 145 2.15 7.78 -12.69
CA PRO A 145 2.62 7.62 -14.07
C PRO A 145 4.10 8.02 -14.24
N GLN A 146 4.51 9.14 -13.63
CA GLN A 146 5.90 9.61 -13.68
C GLN A 146 6.89 8.70 -12.94
N PHE A 147 6.47 8.01 -11.89
CA PHE A 147 7.34 7.02 -11.21
C PHE A 147 7.54 5.82 -12.14
N ARG A 148 6.45 5.32 -12.70
CA ARG A 148 6.42 4.15 -13.58
C ARG A 148 7.24 4.37 -14.87
N ALA A 149 7.11 5.54 -15.48
CA ALA A 149 7.85 5.91 -16.68
C ALA A 149 9.38 5.95 -16.48
N ARG A 150 9.85 6.28 -15.26
CA ARG A 150 11.29 6.30 -14.93
C ARG A 150 11.84 4.94 -14.49
N ALA A 151 10.96 4.03 -14.10
CA ALA A 151 11.37 2.74 -13.56
C ALA A 151 11.91 1.83 -14.67
N VAL A 152 12.86 0.98 -14.32
CA VAL A 152 13.44 0.01 -15.25
C VAL A 152 12.38 -0.97 -15.74
N ALA A 153 12.47 -1.40 -17.00
CA ALA A 153 11.64 -2.47 -17.54
C ALA A 153 11.85 -3.76 -16.72
N VAL A 154 10.77 -4.50 -16.50
CA VAL A 154 10.75 -5.79 -15.80
C VAL A 154 10.05 -6.84 -16.65
N SER A 155 10.43 -8.10 -16.51
CA SER A 155 9.91 -9.21 -17.33
C SER A 155 8.57 -9.78 -16.85
N ASP A 156 8.21 -9.54 -15.59
CA ASP A 156 6.96 -10.00 -14.99
C ASP A 156 6.25 -8.82 -14.34
N TYR A 157 5.10 -8.47 -14.89
CA TYR A 157 4.38 -7.25 -14.56
C TYR A 157 2.88 -7.34 -14.82
N PHE A 158 2.20 -6.33 -14.29
CA PHE A 158 0.81 -6.01 -14.57
C PHE A 158 0.72 -4.70 -15.33
N VAL A 159 -0.40 -4.53 -16.04
CA VAL A 159 -0.75 -3.35 -16.80
C VAL A 159 -2.13 -2.89 -16.37
N ASP A 160 -2.27 -1.60 -16.11
CA ASP A 160 -3.57 -0.99 -15.86
C ASP A 160 -4.32 -0.77 -17.18
N GLN A 161 -5.51 -1.35 -17.30
CA GLN A 161 -6.33 -1.36 -18.52
C GLN A 161 -7.78 -1.04 -18.21
N ARG A 162 -8.52 -0.52 -19.20
CA ARG A 162 -9.97 -0.32 -19.07
C ARG A 162 -10.71 -1.63 -19.34
N TYR A 163 -11.60 -2.01 -18.44
CA TYR A 163 -12.42 -3.22 -18.60
C TYR A 163 -13.76 -3.03 -17.87
N GLU A 164 -14.86 -3.22 -18.59
CA GLU A 164 -16.24 -3.07 -18.06
C GLU A 164 -16.45 -1.74 -17.30
N GLY A 165 -15.89 -0.63 -17.82
CA GLY A 165 -16.02 0.71 -17.23
C GLY A 165 -15.05 1.02 -16.07
N GLU A 166 -14.28 0.03 -15.60
CA GLU A 166 -13.32 0.20 -14.51
C GLU A 166 -11.87 0.15 -15.00
N ILE A 167 -10.94 0.65 -14.18
CA ILE A 167 -9.50 0.38 -14.35
C ILE A 167 -9.20 -0.94 -13.66
N VAL A 168 -8.60 -1.90 -14.36
CA VAL A 168 -8.20 -3.20 -13.82
C VAL A 168 -6.70 -3.41 -13.96
N ARG A 169 -6.11 -4.12 -13.00
CA ARG A 169 -4.69 -4.50 -13.03
C ARG A 169 -4.53 -5.91 -13.59
N ALA A 170 -4.29 -5.99 -14.90
CA ALA A 170 -4.17 -7.26 -15.61
C ALA A 170 -2.71 -7.71 -15.72
N ARG A 171 -2.42 -8.99 -15.47
CA ARG A 171 -1.06 -9.53 -15.62
C ARG A 171 -0.79 -9.73 -17.10
N TYR A 172 0.34 -9.22 -17.59
CA TYR A 172 0.75 -9.44 -18.98
C TYR A 172 1.57 -10.73 -19.11
N ARG A 173 1.13 -11.67 -19.94
CA ARG A 173 1.81 -12.95 -20.18
C ARG A 173 1.57 -13.42 -21.61
N ASN A 174 2.63 -13.78 -22.33
CA ASN A 174 2.56 -14.35 -23.68
C ASN A 174 1.69 -13.52 -24.64
N GLY A 175 1.83 -12.20 -24.64
CA GLY A 175 1.03 -11.31 -25.49
C GLY A 175 -0.38 -11.00 -24.97
N LYS A 176 -0.79 -11.57 -23.82
CA LYS A 176 -2.16 -11.51 -23.31
C LYS A 176 -2.25 -10.79 -21.98
N LEU A 177 -3.39 -10.12 -21.76
CA LEU A 177 -3.73 -9.47 -20.50
C LEU A 177 -4.71 -10.34 -19.72
N LEU A 178 -4.31 -10.77 -18.53
CA LEU A 178 -5.03 -11.78 -17.76
C LEU A 178 -5.46 -11.24 -16.39
N LEU A 179 -6.75 -11.34 -16.09
CA LEU A 179 -7.32 -11.11 -14.76
C LEU A 179 -7.43 -12.44 -14.01
N HIS A 180 -6.89 -12.51 -12.80
CA HIS A 180 -6.91 -13.72 -11.98
C HIS A 180 -8.18 -13.81 -11.14
N LYS A 181 -9.03 -14.82 -11.39
CA LYS A 181 -10.29 -15.06 -10.67
C LYS A 181 -10.13 -15.94 -9.41
N GLY A 182 -8.91 -16.29 -9.04
CA GLY A 182 -8.61 -17.29 -8.00
C GLY A 182 -8.37 -18.68 -8.57
N ALA A 183 -7.66 -19.52 -7.80
CA ALA A 183 -7.18 -20.83 -8.24
C ALA A 183 -6.44 -20.75 -9.59
N ASN A 184 -6.74 -21.65 -10.54
CA ASN A 184 -6.16 -21.62 -11.89
C ASN A 184 -7.10 -20.98 -12.93
N ARG A 185 -8.00 -20.07 -12.50
CA ARG A 185 -8.97 -19.43 -13.41
C ARG A 185 -8.50 -18.03 -13.78
N PHE A 186 -8.43 -17.78 -15.08
CA PHE A 186 -8.05 -16.50 -15.66
C PHE A 186 -9.12 -16.02 -16.65
N VAL A 187 -9.27 -14.72 -16.77
CA VAL A 187 -10.01 -14.07 -17.84
C VAL A 187 -9.03 -13.30 -18.68
N GLU A 188 -8.98 -13.62 -19.95
CA GLU A 188 -8.32 -12.78 -20.94
C GLU A 188 -9.21 -11.59 -21.24
N ILE A 189 -8.64 -10.39 -21.18
CA ILE A 189 -9.35 -9.15 -21.51
C ILE A 189 -8.76 -8.55 -22.79
N PRO A 190 -9.59 -7.87 -23.60
CA PRO A 190 -9.04 -7.00 -24.63
C PRO A 190 -8.19 -5.93 -23.96
N GLY A 191 -7.07 -5.59 -24.56
CA GLY A 191 -6.22 -4.49 -24.11
C GLY A 191 -5.89 -3.55 -25.23
N GLU A 192 -5.75 -2.30 -24.87
CA GLU A 192 -5.19 -1.28 -25.75
C GLU A 192 -3.66 -1.35 -25.71
N GLU A 193 -3.03 -0.68 -26.67
CA GLU A 193 -1.59 -0.40 -26.58
C GLU A 193 -1.30 0.33 -25.27
N PHE A 194 -0.17 -0.01 -24.63
CA PHE A 194 0.18 0.53 -23.32
C PHE A 194 1.65 0.89 -23.23
N GLY A 195 1.93 1.93 -22.46
CA GLY A 195 3.28 2.38 -22.16
C GLY A 195 3.75 2.02 -20.75
N PRO A 196 5.03 2.32 -20.43
CA PRO A 196 5.60 2.12 -19.10
C PRO A 196 4.78 2.75 -17.97
N GLU A 197 4.08 3.86 -18.22
CA GLU A 197 3.21 4.58 -17.28
C GLU A 197 2.01 3.78 -16.76
N GLN A 198 1.65 2.67 -17.42
CA GLN A 198 0.61 1.74 -17.00
C GLN A 198 1.15 0.50 -16.29
N ILE A 199 2.47 0.33 -16.26
CA ILE A 199 3.12 -0.90 -15.78
C ILE A 199 3.34 -0.84 -14.26
N SER A 200 3.01 -1.93 -13.58
CA SER A 200 3.41 -2.16 -12.18
C SER A 200 3.97 -3.57 -11.99
N PRO A 201 4.98 -3.75 -11.13
CA PRO A 201 5.70 -5.02 -11.03
C PRO A 201 4.92 -6.09 -10.27
N THR A 202 5.24 -7.36 -10.51
CA THR A 202 4.86 -8.44 -9.58
C THR A 202 5.69 -8.37 -8.31
N ARG A 203 5.37 -9.19 -7.30
CA ARG A 203 6.08 -9.20 -6.01
C ARG A 203 7.59 -9.39 -6.19
N ASP A 204 7.99 -10.29 -7.08
CA ASP A 204 9.38 -10.75 -7.18
C ASP A 204 10.26 -9.73 -7.94
N THR A 205 9.67 -8.93 -8.83
CA THR A 205 10.37 -7.85 -9.57
C THR A 205 10.22 -6.48 -8.93
N ARG A 206 9.38 -6.35 -7.89
CA ARG A 206 8.99 -5.07 -7.28
C ARG A 206 10.15 -4.27 -6.72
N PHE A 207 11.05 -4.93 -5.99
CA PHE A 207 12.13 -4.25 -5.30
C PHE A 207 13.13 -3.63 -6.29
N ARG A 208 13.56 -4.39 -7.31
CA ARG A 208 14.41 -3.88 -8.40
C ARG A 208 13.75 -2.72 -9.15
N TRP A 209 12.46 -2.85 -9.45
CA TRP A 209 11.68 -1.81 -10.12
C TRP A 209 11.66 -0.51 -9.31
N MET A 210 11.29 -0.58 -8.03
CA MET A 210 11.31 0.54 -7.10
C MET A 210 12.72 1.15 -6.96
N GLN A 211 13.72 0.30 -6.72
CA GLN A 211 15.09 0.72 -6.44
C GLN A 211 15.75 1.41 -7.63
N SER A 212 15.34 1.11 -8.87
CA SER A 212 15.82 1.82 -10.06
C SER A 212 15.50 3.33 -10.04
N VAL A 213 14.42 3.71 -9.34
CA VAL A 213 13.97 5.10 -9.19
C VAL A 213 14.40 5.68 -7.85
N ILE A 214 14.03 5.04 -6.73
CA ILE A 214 14.25 5.61 -5.38
C ILE A 214 15.73 5.60 -5.00
N ARG A 215 16.48 4.59 -5.46
CA ARG A 215 17.91 4.42 -5.17
C ARG A 215 18.20 4.55 -3.67
N CYS A 216 17.39 3.88 -2.85
CA CYS A 216 17.56 3.94 -1.40
C CYS A 216 18.92 3.36 -0.99
N THR A 217 19.46 3.87 0.11
CA THR A 217 20.70 3.35 0.72
C THR A 217 20.38 2.37 1.84
N HIS A 218 19.23 2.55 2.49
CA HIS A 218 18.73 1.74 3.58
C HIS A 218 17.30 1.32 3.28
N TYR A 219 16.97 0.04 3.39
CA TYR A 219 15.61 -0.46 3.23
C TYR A 219 15.12 -1.15 4.49
N VAL A 220 14.05 -0.62 5.10
CA VAL A 220 13.41 -1.24 6.26
C VAL A 220 12.45 -2.32 5.80
N ALA A 221 12.89 -3.58 5.94
CA ALA A 221 12.13 -4.76 5.54
C ALA A 221 11.30 -5.32 6.71
N GLY A 222 10.04 -5.66 6.44
CA GLY A 222 9.22 -6.50 7.29
C GLY A 222 9.71 -7.95 7.33
N ALA A 223 9.21 -8.73 8.29
CA ALA A 223 9.68 -10.10 8.53
C ALA A 223 9.50 -11.01 7.30
N SER A 224 8.39 -10.90 6.58
CA SER A 224 8.13 -11.68 5.37
C SER A 224 8.87 -11.15 4.13
N GLU A 225 9.17 -9.85 4.07
CA GLU A 225 9.88 -9.25 2.92
C GLU A 225 11.31 -9.75 2.78
N GLN A 226 11.98 -10.01 3.90
CA GLN A 226 13.35 -10.53 3.89
C GLN A 226 13.49 -11.90 3.23
N GLN A 227 12.39 -12.66 3.14
CA GLN A 227 12.41 -14.02 2.58
C GLN A 227 12.38 -14.05 1.06
N TYR A 228 11.84 -13.00 0.42
CA TYR A 228 11.67 -12.99 -1.04
C TYR A 228 12.43 -11.87 -1.76
N ILE A 229 12.91 -10.85 -1.05
CA ILE A 229 13.75 -9.82 -1.69
C ILE A 229 15.08 -10.46 -2.11
N ASN A 230 15.35 -10.43 -3.41
CA ASN A 230 16.64 -10.79 -3.96
C ASN A 230 17.66 -9.68 -3.68
N LYS A 231 18.50 -9.87 -2.66
CA LYS A 231 19.52 -8.88 -2.27
C LYS A 231 20.59 -8.66 -3.33
N ALA A 232 20.78 -9.62 -4.25
CA ALA A 232 21.70 -9.46 -5.37
C ALA A 232 21.27 -8.36 -6.34
N ASP A 233 19.98 -8.01 -6.37
CA ASP A 233 19.46 -6.93 -7.22
C ASP A 233 19.81 -5.52 -6.70
N ALA A 234 20.30 -5.40 -5.46
CA ALA A 234 20.76 -4.13 -4.90
C ALA A 234 21.89 -4.34 -3.88
N PRO A 235 23.12 -4.65 -4.34
CA PRO A 235 24.24 -4.99 -3.45
C PRO A 235 24.65 -3.85 -2.51
N ASN A 236 24.34 -2.61 -2.87
CA ASN A 236 24.69 -1.42 -2.09
C ASN A 236 23.59 -1.00 -1.09
N VAL A 237 22.49 -1.75 -0.97
CA VAL A 237 21.40 -1.44 -0.04
C VAL A 237 21.63 -2.15 1.29
N LYS A 238 21.64 -1.38 2.38
CA LYS A 238 21.61 -1.93 3.73
C LYS A 238 20.16 -2.28 4.10
N PHE A 239 19.86 -3.57 4.14
CA PHE A 239 18.58 -4.07 4.63
C PHE A 239 18.52 -4.03 6.15
N VAL A 240 17.53 -3.34 6.70
CA VAL A 240 17.31 -3.21 8.13
C VAL A 240 16.01 -3.94 8.49
N LYS A 241 16.06 -4.79 9.52
CA LYS A 241 14.84 -5.44 10.05
C LYS A 241 14.01 -4.38 10.77
N ARG A 242 12.72 -4.30 10.44
CA ARG A 242 11.74 -3.54 11.22
C ARG A 242 11.77 -3.96 12.69
N ASP A 243 11.66 -2.99 13.60
CA ASP A 243 11.54 -3.23 15.03
C ASP A 243 10.31 -4.11 15.34
N GLU A 244 10.39 -4.96 16.35
CA GLU A 244 9.30 -5.87 16.71
C GLU A 244 8.10 -5.12 17.30
N ILE A 245 6.89 -5.63 17.03
CA ILE A 245 5.66 -5.05 17.59
C ILE A 245 4.64 -6.16 17.81
N SER A 246 3.98 -6.13 18.97
CA SER A 246 2.86 -7.01 19.27
C SER A 246 1.66 -6.70 18.38
N ASP A 247 0.80 -7.70 18.18
CA ASP A 247 -0.44 -7.55 17.41
C ASP A 247 -0.23 -6.92 16.02
N PHE A 248 0.87 -7.30 15.36
CA PHE A 248 1.39 -6.60 14.18
C PHE A 248 0.37 -6.41 13.03
N ASP A 249 -0.63 -7.28 12.94
CA ASP A 249 -1.68 -7.28 11.93
C ASP A 249 -2.95 -6.49 12.33
N LYS A 250 -3.01 -5.95 13.56
CA LYS A 250 -4.08 -5.07 14.02
C LYS A 250 -3.84 -3.63 13.63
N ALA A 251 -4.90 -2.82 13.64
CA ALA A 251 -4.80 -1.40 13.41
C ALA A 251 -4.02 -0.70 14.54
N TYR A 252 -3.17 0.24 14.17
CA TYR A 252 -2.59 1.20 15.08
C TYR A 252 -3.60 2.33 15.32
N THR A 253 -4.02 2.51 16.57
CA THR A 253 -5.06 3.48 16.97
C THR A 253 -4.66 4.26 18.22
N GLU A 254 -3.35 4.31 18.50
CA GLU A 254 -2.79 5.07 19.61
C GLU A 254 -2.35 6.44 19.06
N LEU A 255 -2.94 7.53 19.56
CA LEU A 255 -2.49 8.90 19.31
C LEU A 255 -2.07 9.53 20.64
#